data_AF-A0A6M4EDY4-F1
#
_entry.id   AF-A0A6M4EDY4-F1
#
_cell.length_a   1.000
_cell.length_b   1.000
_cell.length_c   1.000
_cell.angle_alpha   90.00
_cell.angle_beta   90.00
_cell.angle_gamma   90.00
#
_symmetry.space_group_name_H-M   'P 1'
#
loop_
_entity.id
_entity.type
_entity.pdbx_description
1 polymer ?
#
loop_
_entity_poly.entity_id
_entity_poly.type
_entity_poly.pdbx_seq_one_letter_code
_entity_poly.pdbx_strand_id
1 'polypeptide(L)' 'MINFPSILIPLVGLVFPAIAMASLFLHVQKNKIF' A
#
# COMPACT_ATOMS: atom_id res chain seq x y z
N MET A 1 25.09 -7.32 11.26
CA MET A 1 24.56 -6.10 10.59
C MET A 1 23.15 -6.41 10.11
N ILE A 2 22.14 -5.65 10.56
CA ILE A 2 20.79 -5.74 9.99
C ILE A 2 20.83 -5.08 8.61
N ASN A 3 20.40 -5.81 7.58
CA ASN A 3 20.29 -5.28 6.22
C ASN A 3 18.99 -4.49 6.08
N PHE A 4 19.05 -3.19 6.42
CA PHE A 4 17.94 -2.24 6.24
C PHE A 4 17.28 -2.30 4.85
N PRO A 5 18.02 -2.46 3.73
CA PRO A 5 17.39 -2.55 2.41
C PRO A 5 16.42 -3.74 2.31
N SER A 6 16.76 -4.88 2.92
CA SER A 6 15.97 -6.10 2.81
C SER A 6 14.59 -6.00 3.47
N ILE A 7 14.40 -5.08 4.43
CA ILE A 7 13.10 -4.82 5.07
C ILE A 7 12.35 -3.71 4.34
N LEU A 8 13.06 -2.66 3.91
CA LEU A 8 12.43 -1.50 3.27
C LEU A 8 11.97 -1.80 1.84
N ILE A 9 12.71 -2.64 1.09
CA ILE A 9 12.37 -2.97 -0.31
C ILE A 9 10.99 -3.67 -0.40
N PRO A 10 10.70 -4.74 0.37
CA PRO A 10 9.37 -5.36 0.33
C PRO A 10 8.29 -4.46 0.94
N LEU A 11 8.63 -3.68 1.97
CA LEU A 11 7.67 -2.79 2.63
C LEU A 11 7.20 -1.66 1.68
N VAL A 12 8.11 -1.04 0.93
CA VAL A 12 7.78 0.03 -0.02
C VAL A 12 7.31 -0.50 -1.38
N GLY A 13 7.78 -1.68 -1.79
CA GLY A 13 7.48 -2.26 -3.10
C GLY A 13 6.22 -3.12 -3.14
N LEU A 14 5.80 -3.69 -2.01
CA LEU A 14 4.66 -4.62 -1.94
C LEU A 14 3.60 -4.17 -0.93
N VAL A 15 4.00 -3.99 0.33
CA VAL A 15 3.04 -3.73 1.42
C VAL A 15 2.40 -2.35 1.31
N PHE A 16 3.22 -1.30 1.18
CA PHE A 16 2.73 0.07 1.04
C PHE A 16 1.84 0.27 -0.20
N PRO A 17 2.23 -0.23 -1.40
CA PRO A 17 1.38 -0.19 -2.59
C PRO A 17 0.08 -0.96 -2.42
N ALA A 18 0.10 -2.17 -1.83
CA ALA A 18 -1.12 -2.95 -1.60
C ALA A 18 -2.12 -2.21 -0.70
N ILE A 19 -1.62 -1.60 0.38
CA ILE A 19 -2.45 -0.80 1.30
C ILE A 19 -2.98 0.45 0.60
N ALA A 20 -2.14 1.17 -0.16
CA ALA A 20 -2.55 2.35 -0.90
C ALA A 20 -3.64 2.02 -1.94
N MET A 21 -3.48 0.94 -2.71
CA MET A 21 -4.48 0.50 -3.69
C MET A 21 -5.80 0.13 -3.03
N ALA A 22 -5.79 -0.63 -1.94
CA ALA A 22 -7.00 -1.01 -1.21
C ALA A 22 -7.71 0.21 -0.60
N SER A 23 -6.95 1.13 0.01
CA SER A 23 -7.49 2.36 0.59
C SER A 23 -8.11 3.27 -0.48
N LEU A 24 -7.40 3.48 -1.59
CA LEU A 24 -7.89 4.27 -2.72
C LEU A 24 -9.11 3.62 -3.39
N PHE A 25 -9.13 2.30 -3.52
CA PHE A 25 -10.27 1.56 -4.04
C PHE A 25 -11.52 1.80 -3.19
N LEU A 26 -11.41 1.64 -1.87
CA LEU A 26 -12.52 1.90 -0.95
C LEU A 26 -12.94 3.38 -0.97
N HIS A 27 -11.98 4.31 -1.04
CA HIS A 27 -12.28 5.74 -1.14
C HIS A 27 -13.06 6.10 -2.41
N VAL A 28 -12.63 5.59 -3.57
CA VAL A 28 -13.29 5.84 -4.86
C VAL A 28 -14.67 5.18 -4.92
N GLN A 29 -14.81 3.95 -4.41
CA GLN A 29 -16.11 3.27 -4.35
C GLN A 29 -17.10 4.03 -3.46
N LYS A 30 -16.65 4.56 -2.31
CA LYS A 30 -17.50 5.39 -1.44
C LYS A 30 -18.02 6.67 -2.11
N ASN A 31 -17.30 7.21 -3.09
CA ASN A 31 -17.71 8.43 -3.82
C ASN A 31 -18.55 8.15 -5.08
N LYS A 32 -18.80 6.88 -5.43
CA LYS A 32 -19.60 6.46 -6.59
C LYS A 32 -20.95 5.80 -6.25
N ILE A 33 -21.17 5.46 -4.97
CA ILE A 33 -22.39 4.75 -4.51
C ILE A 33 -23.53 5.74 -4.12
N PHE A 34 -23.29 7.06 -4.19
CA PHE A 34 -24.34 8.10 -4.14
C PHE A 34 -24.49 8.77 -5.50
#